data_AF-X0WT73-F1
#
_entry.id   AF-X0WT73-F1
#
_cell.length_a   1.000
_cell.length_b   1.000
_cell.length_c   1.000
_cell.angle_alpha   90.00
_cell.angle_beta   90.00
_cell.angle_gamma   90.00
#
_symmetry.space_group_name_H-M   'P 1'
#
loop_
_entity.id
_entity.type
_entity.pdbx_description
1 polymer ?
#
loop_
_entity_poly.entity_id
_entity_poly.type
_entity_poly.pdbx_seq_one_letter_code
_entity_poly.pdbx_strand_id
1 'polypeptide(L)'
;DYLHRVQGKGGKKLPLLMLLATEFQLPRRVYYLVERFAPTERDVQERIWQVANFSEKVELRKSVPVSDREPAMNLEPYEAYLRTLVGVARAHGFALVFMTQASSWNSAVDPEIAEWHWMLHRFGVTYREEVMDRAIEAYNDVMRRIAREFDVPLYDLARHLPKSSEYFYDDFHFNVGGAAAAGRALAAFLIERGQVPEQLPAPGR
;
A
#
# COMPACT_ATOMS: atom_id res chain seq x y z
N ASP A 1 9.46 -10.45 -13.97
CA ASP A 1 8.31 -10.07 -13.13
C ASP A 1 7.87 -11.29 -12.33
N TYR A 2 7.48 -11.09 -11.07
CA TYR A 2 7.04 -12.15 -10.15
C TYR A 2 5.97 -13.06 -10.78
N LEU A 3 5.16 -12.51 -11.69
CA LEU A 3 4.15 -13.22 -12.49
C LEU A 3 4.72 -14.40 -13.31
N HIS A 4 5.98 -14.31 -13.78
CA HIS A 4 6.61 -15.39 -14.54
C HIS A 4 7.11 -16.55 -13.67
N ARG A 5 7.27 -16.37 -12.35
CA ARG A 5 7.72 -17.43 -11.43
C ARG A 5 6.56 -18.27 -10.89
N VAL A 6 5.35 -17.69 -10.78
CA VAL A 6 4.17 -18.37 -10.23
C VAL A 6 3.62 -19.45 -11.16
N GLN A 7 3.86 -19.36 -12.47
CA GLN A 7 3.38 -20.35 -13.45
C GLN A 7 4.04 -21.75 -13.34
N GLY A 8 5.02 -21.94 -12.44
CA GLY A 8 5.74 -23.21 -12.27
C GLY A 8 5.32 -24.10 -11.10
N LYS A 9 4.38 -23.69 -10.22
CA LYS A 9 4.00 -24.49 -9.04
C LYS A 9 2.77 -25.37 -9.37
N GLY A 10 3.05 -26.59 -9.87
CA GLY A 10 2.04 -27.63 -10.14
C GLY A 10 1.18 -27.98 -8.93
N GLY A 11 -0.11 -28.28 -9.19
CA GLY A 11 -1.12 -28.55 -8.17
C GLY A 11 -0.73 -29.71 -7.24
N LYS A 12 -0.59 -29.41 -5.95
CA LYS A 12 -0.34 -30.44 -4.92
C LYS A 12 -1.67 -31.11 -4.56
N LYS A 13 -1.76 -32.43 -4.72
CA LYS A 13 -2.87 -33.24 -4.19
C LYS A 13 -2.91 -33.07 -2.67
N LEU A 14 -4.04 -32.64 -2.11
CA LEU A 14 -4.19 -32.52 -0.66
C LEU A 14 -4.14 -33.93 -0.01
N PRO A 15 -3.27 -34.18 0.98
CA PRO A 15 -3.17 -35.48 1.63
C PRO A 15 -4.41 -35.79 2.48
N LEU A 16 -4.80 -37.07 2.57
CA LEU A 16 -6.01 -37.58 3.25
C LEU A 16 -6.17 -37.08 4.70
N LEU A 17 -5.06 -36.88 5.41
CA LEU A 17 -5.02 -36.32 6.76
C LEU A 17 -5.58 -34.90 6.82
N MET A 18 -5.32 -34.11 5.78
CA MET A 18 -5.79 -32.73 5.65
C MET A 18 -7.30 -32.70 5.39
N LEU A 19 -7.80 -33.66 4.60
CA LEU A 19 -9.24 -33.84 4.33
C LEU A 19 -10.01 -34.17 5.62
N LEU A 20 -9.51 -35.12 6.40
CA LEU A 20 -10.07 -35.49 7.71
C LEU A 20 -10.00 -34.32 8.71
N ALA A 21 -8.90 -33.56 8.72
CA ALA A 21 -8.79 -32.39 9.58
C ALA A 21 -9.83 -31.30 9.23
N THR A 22 -10.13 -31.08 7.95
CA THR A 22 -11.21 -30.18 7.50
C THR A 22 -12.60 -30.68 7.90
N GLU A 23 -12.90 -31.97 7.70
CA GLU A 23 -14.21 -32.56 8.02
C GLU A 23 -14.54 -32.46 9.51
N PHE A 24 -13.57 -32.71 10.38
CA PHE A 24 -13.74 -32.57 11.83
C PHE A 24 -13.55 -31.13 12.34
N GLN A 25 -13.34 -30.18 11.43
CA GLN A 25 -13.08 -28.77 11.71
C GLN A 25 -12.00 -28.56 12.79
N LEU A 26 -11.04 -29.48 12.89
CA LEU A 26 -10.02 -29.46 13.95
C LEU A 26 -9.19 -28.17 13.92
N PRO A 27 -8.79 -27.62 12.75
CA PRO A 27 -8.13 -26.32 12.69
C PRO A 27 -8.98 -25.20 13.29
N ARG A 28 -10.29 -25.22 13.04
CA ARG A 28 -11.24 -24.22 13.54
C ARG A 28 -11.45 -24.33 15.05
N ARG A 29 -11.52 -25.56 15.57
CA ARG A 29 -11.66 -25.83 17.02
C ARG A 29 -10.40 -25.43 17.79
N VAL A 30 -9.22 -25.69 17.22
CA VAL A 30 -7.94 -25.22 17.77
C VAL A 30 -7.85 -23.70 17.67
N TYR A 31 -8.27 -23.09 16.56
CA TYR A 31 -8.35 -21.63 16.40
C TYR A 31 -9.17 -20.98 17.53
N TYR A 32 -10.39 -21.43 17.81
CA TYR A 32 -11.22 -20.88 18.89
C TYR A 32 -10.68 -21.16 20.30
N LEU A 33 -9.97 -22.26 20.49
CA LEU A 33 -9.31 -22.57 21.75
C LEU A 33 -8.11 -21.64 22.00
N VAL A 34 -7.35 -21.34 20.94
CA VAL A 34 -6.26 -20.35 20.96
C VAL A 34 -6.83 -18.94 21.10
N GLU A 35 -7.93 -18.60 20.43
CA GLU A 35 -8.58 -17.29 20.48
C GLU A 35 -9.07 -16.91 21.89
N ARG A 36 -9.41 -17.89 22.74
CA ARG A 36 -9.71 -17.68 24.17
C ARG A 36 -8.51 -17.27 25.03
N PHE A 37 -7.29 -17.51 24.57
CA PHE A 37 -6.04 -17.15 25.26
C PHE A 37 -5.14 -16.22 24.41
N ALA A 38 -5.56 -15.90 23.19
CA ALA A 38 -4.92 -14.98 22.28
C ALA A 38 -5.36 -13.55 22.62
N PRO A 39 -4.52 -12.56 22.32
CA PRO A 39 -4.85 -11.18 22.59
C PRO A 39 -6.04 -10.75 21.70
N THR A 40 -6.79 -9.72 22.09
CA THR A 40 -8.10 -9.35 21.50
C THR A 40 -8.05 -9.20 19.97
N GLU A 41 -9.19 -9.23 19.25
CA GLU A 41 -9.21 -8.97 17.79
C GLU A 41 -8.45 -7.68 17.41
N ARG A 42 -8.48 -6.68 18.30
CA ARG A 42 -7.70 -5.46 18.21
C ARG A 42 -6.20 -5.71 18.33
N ASP A 43 -5.76 -6.50 19.31
CA ASP A 43 -4.36 -6.90 19.43
C ASP A 43 -3.91 -7.82 18.28
N VAL A 44 -4.80 -8.64 17.71
CA VAL A 44 -4.52 -9.42 16.50
C VAL A 44 -4.40 -8.49 15.31
N GLN A 45 -5.26 -7.50 15.12
CA GLN A 45 -5.09 -6.51 14.06
C GLN A 45 -3.82 -5.65 14.26
N GLU A 46 -3.55 -5.20 15.48
CA GLU A 46 -2.39 -4.38 15.84
C GLU A 46 -1.07 -5.19 15.84
N ARG A 47 -1.09 -6.51 16.13
CA ARG A 47 0.07 -7.43 16.11
C ARG A 47 0.14 -8.36 14.92
N ILE A 48 -0.81 -8.33 14.00
CA ILE A 48 -0.57 -8.76 12.64
C ILE A 48 0.44 -7.72 12.13
N TRP A 49 1.71 -7.90 12.50
CA TRP A 49 2.70 -8.23 11.50
C TRP A 49 1.95 -9.10 10.50
N GLN A 50 1.43 -8.48 9.44
CA GLN A 50 1.24 -9.24 8.23
C GLN A 50 2.66 -9.69 7.97
N VAL A 51 2.98 -10.89 8.45
CA VAL A 51 4.15 -11.64 8.01
C VAL A 51 3.85 -11.78 6.56
N ALA A 52 4.27 -10.75 5.83
CA ALA A 52 4.01 -10.65 4.44
C ALA A 52 4.73 -11.90 3.95
N ASN A 53 3.99 -12.83 3.35
CA ASN A 53 4.54 -14.02 2.71
C ASN A 53 5.41 -13.62 1.49
N PHE A 54 6.04 -12.46 1.55
CA PHE A 54 7.00 -11.86 0.65
C PHE A 54 8.43 -12.15 1.11
N SER A 55 8.67 -12.99 2.12
CA SER A 55 10.02 -13.49 2.41
C SER A 55 10.69 -14.06 1.16
N GLU A 56 9.98 -14.88 0.37
CA GLU A 56 10.45 -15.41 -0.93
C GLU A 56 10.74 -14.29 -1.94
N LYS A 57 10.05 -13.14 -1.85
CA LYS A 57 10.25 -11.98 -2.71
C LYS A 57 11.42 -11.10 -2.26
N VAL A 58 11.58 -10.92 -0.95
CA VAL A 58 12.73 -10.25 -0.33
C VAL A 58 14.00 -11.04 -0.62
N GLU A 59 13.97 -12.36 -0.46
CA GLU A 59 15.08 -13.25 -0.84
C GLU A 59 15.41 -13.13 -2.33
N LEU A 60 14.39 -13.12 -3.20
CA LEU A 60 14.60 -12.92 -4.64
C LEU A 60 15.27 -11.58 -4.93
N ARG A 61 14.76 -10.49 -4.33
CA ARG A 61 15.33 -9.14 -4.44
C ARG A 61 16.81 -9.12 -4.00
N LYS A 62 17.15 -9.82 -2.92
CA LYS A 62 18.53 -9.95 -2.42
C LYS A 62 19.41 -10.85 -3.30
N SER A 63 18.83 -11.80 -4.03
CA SER A 63 19.58 -12.75 -4.87
C SER A 63 19.97 -12.23 -6.25
N VAL A 64 19.41 -11.10 -6.70
CA VAL A 64 19.67 -10.53 -8.03
C VAL A 64 20.55 -9.28 -7.93
N PRO A 65 21.32 -8.93 -8.97
CA PRO A 65 22.20 -7.77 -8.93
C PRO A 65 21.43 -6.46 -8.75
N VAL A 66 22.04 -5.55 -8.01
CA VAL A 66 21.60 -4.15 -7.90
C VAL A 66 21.99 -3.40 -9.17
N SER A 67 21.09 -2.57 -9.67
CA SER A 67 21.24 -1.83 -10.92
C SER A 67 21.16 -0.32 -10.65
N ASP A 68 22.07 0.45 -11.26
CA ASP A 68 22.03 1.93 -11.27
C ASP A 68 21.11 2.51 -12.35
N ARG A 69 20.40 1.65 -13.10
CA ARG A 69 19.40 2.10 -14.08
C ARG A 69 18.28 2.87 -13.40
N GLU A 70 17.86 3.96 -14.03
CA GLU A 70 16.64 4.67 -13.66
C GLU A 70 15.41 3.86 -14.13
N PRO A 71 14.33 3.79 -13.34
CA PRO A 71 13.10 3.11 -13.75
C PRO A 71 12.44 3.89 -14.88
N ALA A 72 11.80 3.17 -15.81
CA ALA A 72 10.97 3.81 -16.82
C ALA A 72 9.78 4.52 -16.14
N MET A 73 9.66 5.82 -16.37
CA MET A 73 8.55 6.64 -15.87
C MET A 73 7.66 7.07 -17.02
N ASN A 74 6.35 6.85 -16.86
CA ASN A 74 5.33 7.24 -17.82
C ASN A 74 4.52 8.43 -17.27
N LEU A 75 5.18 9.58 -17.11
CA LEU A 75 4.59 10.76 -16.46
C LEU A 75 3.53 11.47 -17.33
N GLU A 76 3.72 11.50 -18.65
CA GLU A 76 2.78 12.15 -19.57
C GLU A 76 1.40 11.44 -19.60
N PRO A 77 1.31 10.11 -19.76
CA PRO A 77 0.02 9.41 -19.62
C PRO A 77 -0.61 9.61 -18.25
N TYR A 78 0.20 9.60 -17.18
CA TYR A 78 -0.29 9.82 -15.83
C TYR A 78 -0.91 11.21 -15.65
N GLU A 79 -0.26 12.25 -16.17
CA GLU A 79 -0.81 13.60 -16.21
C GLU A 79 -2.14 13.65 -16.97
N ALA A 80 -2.22 13.01 -18.14
CA ALA A 80 -3.45 12.96 -18.93
C ALA A 80 -4.59 12.29 -18.16
N TYR A 81 -4.30 11.24 -17.37
CA TYR A 81 -5.29 10.58 -16.53
C TYR A 81 -5.77 11.47 -15.39
N LEU A 82 -4.88 12.21 -14.72
CA LEU A 82 -5.28 13.16 -13.68
C LEU A 82 -6.19 14.25 -14.26
N ARG A 83 -5.83 14.83 -15.41
CA ARG A 83 -6.69 15.82 -16.11
C ARG A 83 -8.05 15.23 -16.45
N THR A 84 -8.08 13.98 -16.90
CA THR A 84 -9.33 13.26 -17.20
C THR A 84 -10.19 13.10 -15.94
N LEU A 85 -9.61 12.69 -14.80
CA LEU A 85 -10.34 12.57 -13.53
C LEU A 85 -10.96 13.90 -13.10
N VAL A 86 -10.22 15.01 -13.22
CA VAL A 86 -10.75 16.35 -12.94
C VAL A 86 -11.92 16.69 -13.86
N GLY A 87 -11.77 16.45 -15.16
CA GLY A 87 -12.82 16.73 -16.15
C GLY A 87 -14.10 15.94 -15.87
N VAL A 88 -13.97 14.64 -15.60
CA VAL A 88 -15.10 13.76 -15.26
C VAL A 88 -15.77 14.21 -13.96
N ALA A 89 -15.00 14.47 -12.90
CA ALA A 89 -15.56 14.92 -11.62
C ALA A 89 -16.37 16.21 -11.77
N ARG A 90 -15.84 17.20 -12.51
CA ARG A 90 -16.53 18.47 -12.78
C ARG A 90 -17.77 18.28 -13.64
N ALA A 91 -17.70 17.47 -14.69
CA ALA A 91 -18.83 17.21 -15.59
C ALA A 91 -20.01 16.54 -14.87
N HIS A 92 -19.73 15.73 -13.84
CA HIS A 92 -20.74 15.02 -13.06
C HIS A 92 -21.03 15.63 -11.68
N GLY A 93 -20.36 16.72 -11.30
CA GLY A 93 -20.59 17.41 -10.03
C GLY A 93 -20.13 16.66 -8.78
N PHE A 94 -19.15 15.75 -8.88
CA PHE A 94 -18.56 15.09 -7.71
C PHE A 94 -17.38 15.90 -7.15
N ALA A 95 -17.30 15.99 -5.83
CA ALA A 95 -16.12 16.54 -5.16
C ALA A 95 -14.92 15.61 -5.37
N LEU A 96 -13.81 16.16 -5.85
CA LEU A 96 -12.57 15.44 -6.09
C LEU A 96 -11.50 15.99 -5.17
N VAL A 97 -10.78 15.09 -4.50
CA VAL A 97 -9.59 15.39 -3.71
C VAL A 97 -8.48 14.45 -4.15
N PHE A 98 -7.28 15.01 -4.32
CA PHE A 98 -6.08 14.23 -4.59
C PHE A 98 -5.30 13.94 -3.32
N MET A 99 -4.58 12.83 -3.32
CA MET A 99 -3.69 12.43 -2.24
C MET A 99 -2.44 11.77 -2.82
N THR A 100 -1.27 12.27 -2.45
CA THR A 100 0.03 11.75 -2.94
C THR A 100 0.31 10.35 -2.38
N GLN A 101 1.04 9.52 -3.13
CA GLN A 101 1.45 8.19 -2.70
C GLN A 101 2.64 8.27 -1.75
N ALA A 102 2.47 7.85 -0.51
CA ALA A 102 3.58 7.66 0.42
C ALA A 102 4.26 6.30 0.18
N SER A 103 5.56 6.23 0.45
CA SER A 103 6.37 5.01 0.44
C SER A 103 7.29 5.00 1.66
N SER A 104 7.82 3.84 2.01
CA SER A 104 8.84 3.67 3.06
C SER A 104 10.28 3.68 2.51
N TRP A 105 10.45 3.78 1.19
CA TRP A 105 11.76 3.76 0.53
C TRP A 105 12.67 4.90 0.96
N ASN A 106 13.97 4.58 1.03
CA ASN A 106 15.02 5.57 1.31
C ASN A 106 14.75 6.32 2.63
N SER A 107 14.34 5.58 3.66
CA SER A 107 14.02 6.14 4.97
C SER A 107 15.28 6.61 5.70
N ALA A 108 15.27 7.87 6.12
CA ALA A 108 16.26 8.41 7.04
C ALA A 108 15.89 8.19 8.52
N VAL A 109 14.62 7.87 8.81
CA VAL A 109 14.09 7.74 10.18
C VAL A 109 14.09 6.30 10.69
N ASP A 110 13.94 5.34 9.78
CA ASP A 110 13.95 3.91 10.07
C ASP A 110 14.61 3.18 8.90
N PRO A 111 15.95 3.06 8.89
CA PRO A 111 16.66 2.36 7.81
C PRO A 111 16.37 0.85 7.77
N GLU A 112 15.91 0.24 8.87
CA GLU A 112 15.69 -1.21 8.95
C GLU A 112 14.48 -1.67 8.14
N ILE A 113 13.54 -0.76 7.86
CA ILE A 113 12.38 -1.08 7.01
C ILE A 113 12.79 -1.54 5.59
N ALA A 114 13.98 -1.14 5.12
CA ALA A 114 14.55 -1.58 3.85
C ALA A 114 14.73 -3.11 3.72
N GLU A 115 14.82 -3.81 4.85
CA GLU A 115 14.87 -5.27 4.89
C GLU A 115 13.59 -5.91 4.34
N TRP A 116 12.46 -5.19 4.34
CA TRP A 116 11.16 -5.68 3.88
C TRP A 116 10.80 -5.21 2.47
N HIS A 117 11.61 -4.34 1.84
CA HIS A 117 11.32 -3.75 0.52
C HIS A 117 11.50 -4.75 -0.63
N TRP A 118 10.42 -5.35 -1.10
CA TRP A 118 10.48 -6.36 -2.16
C TRP A 118 10.12 -5.80 -3.54
N MET A 119 9.49 -4.62 -3.60
CA MET A 119 9.01 -4.01 -4.85
C MET A 119 10.14 -3.36 -5.67
N LEU A 120 11.35 -3.26 -5.11
CA LEU A 120 12.57 -2.85 -5.79
C LEU A 120 13.04 -3.85 -6.86
N HIS A 121 12.63 -5.12 -6.76
CA HIS A 121 12.95 -6.12 -7.78
C HIS A 121 12.02 -5.99 -8.98
N ARG A 122 12.58 -5.60 -10.13
CA ARG A 122 11.84 -5.47 -11.40
C ARG A 122 12.74 -5.92 -12.56
N PHE A 123 12.16 -6.61 -13.53
CA PHE A 123 12.85 -7.00 -14.77
C PHE A 123 14.21 -7.69 -14.57
N GLY A 124 14.34 -8.52 -13.51
CA GLY A 124 15.55 -9.31 -13.24
C GLY A 124 16.66 -8.56 -12.52
N VAL A 125 16.44 -7.29 -12.14
CA VAL A 125 17.38 -6.49 -11.33
C VAL A 125 16.69 -5.94 -10.09
N THR A 126 17.50 -5.53 -9.12
CA THR A 126 17.03 -4.76 -7.96
C THR A 126 17.41 -3.30 -8.15
N TYR A 127 16.43 -2.41 -8.11
CA TYR A 127 16.67 -0.96 -8.18
C TYR A 127 17.11 -0.44 -6.81
N ARG A 128 17.91 0.63 -6.81
CA ARG A 128 18.29 1.36 -5.60
C ARG A 128 17.09 2.12 -5.04
N GLU A 129 16.98 2.21 -3.71
CA GLU A 129 15.83 2.83 -3.06
C GLU A 129 15.68 4.30 -3.40
N GLU A 130 16.78 5.06 -3.33
CA GLU A 130 16.81 6.48 -3.64
C GLU A 130 16.44 6.78 -5.09
N VAL A 131 16.69 5.85 -6.01
CA VAL A 131 16.30 5.97 -7.42
C VAL A 131 14.79 5.79 -7.56
N MET A 132 14.24 4.76 -6.92
CA MET A 132 12.81 4.46 -6.92
C MET A 132 11.99 5.50 -6.15
N ASP A 133 12.56 6.05 -5.06
CA ASP A 133 11.97 7.12 -4.25
C ASP A 133 11.86 8.43 -5.05
N ARG A 134 12.92 8.81 -5.78
CA ARG A 134 12.85 9.95 -6.71
C ARG A 134 11.79 9.73 -7.79
N ALA A 135 11.66 8.50 -8.29
CA ALA A 135 10.67 8.19 -9.32
C ALA A 135 9.25 8.37 -8.80
N ILE A 136 8.91 7.86 -7.61
CA ILE A 136 7.56 8.06 -7.05
C ILE A 136 7.30 9.53 -6.69
N GLU A 137 8.32 10.25 -6.22
CA GLU A 137 8.17 11.70 -5.99
C GLU A 137 7.92 12.48 -7.28
N ALA A 138 8.48 12.06 -8.43
CA ALA A 138 8.15 12.67 -9.71
C ALA A 138 6.66 12.52 -10.07
N TYR A 139 6.03 11.38 -9.76
CA TYR A 139 4.58 11.19 -9.89
C TYR A 139 3.82 12.10 -8.91
N ASN A 140 4.25 12.16 -7.65
CA ASN A 140 3.65 13.06 -6.66
C ASN A 140 3.75 14.53 -7.08
N ASP A 141 4.85 14.97 -7.68
CA ASP A 141 5.02 16.33 -8.19
C ASP A 141 4.10 16.65 -9.36
N VAL A 142 3.88 15.71 -10.28
CA VAL A 142 2.86 15.84 -11.33
C VAL A 142 1.48 16.03 -10.70
N MET A 143 1.12 15.22 -9.70
CA MET A 143 -0.16 15.35 -8.99
C MET A 143 -0.29 16.71 -8.29
N ARG A 144 0.75 17.16 -7.56
CA ARG A 144 0.81 18.48 -6.90
C ARG A 144 0.66 19.63 -7.89
N ARG A 145 1.23 19.50 -9.10
CA ARG A 145 1.08 20.51 -10.15
C ARG A 145 -0.34 20.53 -10.69
N ILE A 146 -0.91 19.37 -11.06
CA ILE A 146 -2.27 19.28 -11.60
C ILE A 146 -3.31 19.74 -10.57
N ALA A 147 -3.13 19.37 -9.30
CA ALA A 147 -3.97 19.86 -8.21
C ALA A 147 -4.02 21.39 -8.16
N ARG A 148 -2.86 22.06 -8.24
CA ARG A 148 -2.77 23.52 -8.27
C ARG A 148 -3.36 24.13 -9.54
N GLU A 149 -3.07 23.54 -10.70
CA GLU A 149 -3.54 24.03 -12.00
C GLU A 149 -5.07 24.03 -12.10
N PHE A 150 -5.71 22.99 -11.56
CA PHE A 150 -7.16 22.81 -11.61
C PHE A 150 -7.88 23.13 -10.30
N ASP A 151 -7.21 23.77 -9.34
CA ASP A 151 -7.79 24.09 -8.03
C ASP A 151 -8.49 22.89 -7.37
N VAL A 152 -7.84 21.72 -7.44
CA VAL A 152 -8.30 20.49 -6.78
C VAL A 152 -7.62 20.41 -5.43
N PRO A 153 -8.36 20.26 -4.31
CA PRO A 153 -7.76 20.04 -3.00
C PRO A 153 -6.81 18.84 -3.03
N LEU A 154 -5.62 18.99 -2.45
CA LEU A 154 -4.63 17.93 -2.35
C LEU A 154 -4.13 17.77 -0.92
N TYR A 155 -4.17 16.53 -0.43
CA TYR A 155 -3.52 16.14 0.81
C TYR A 155 -2.17 15.45 0.50
N ASP A 156 -1.07 16.09 0.89
CA ASP A 156 0.29 15.61 0.60
C ASP A 156 0.73 14.54 1.62
N LEU A 157 0.08 13.38 1.60
CA LEU A 157 0.37 12.28 2.53
C LEU A 157 1.85 11.87 2.52
N ALA A 158 2.51 11.93 1.36
CA ALA A 158 3.91 11.52 1.20
C ALA A 158 4.87 12.38 2.04
N ARG A 159 4.53 13.65 2.29
CA ARG A 159 5.32 14.55 3.14
C ARG A 159 4.96 14.48 4.62
N HIS A 160 3.76 14.00 4.96
CA HIS A 160 3.26 14.01 6.33
C HIS A 160 3.44 12.69 7.06
N LEU A 161 3.51 11.55 6.36
CA LEU A 161 3.66 10.24 6.98
C LEU A 161 5.14 9.84 7.05
N PRO A 162 5.72 9.64 8.25
CA PRO A 162 7.09 9.19 8.38
C PRO A 162 7.32 7.83 7.72
N LYS A 163 8.44 7.69 7.02
CA LYS A 163 8.84 6.45 6.34
C LYS A 163 9.34 5.41 7.35
N SER A 164 8.47 4.77 8.11
CA SER A 164 8.91 3.83 9.16
C SER A 164 8.02 2.62 9.32
N SER A 165 8.56 1.59 9.97
CA SER A 165 7.84 0.37 10.35
C SER A 165 6.70 0.61 11.34
N GLU A 166 6.65 1.80 11.97
CA GLU A 166 5.48 2.24 12.74
C GLU A 166 4.23 2.39 11.86
N TYR A 167 4.39 2.75 10.58
CA TYR A 167 3.28 3.01 9.66
C TYR A 167 3.19 2.05 8.48
N PHE A 168 4.28 1.37 8.13
CA PHE A 168 4.35 0.49 6.97
C PHE A 168 4.78 -0.93 7.37
N TYR A 169 4.30 -1.95 6.66
CA TYR A 169 4.87 -3.30 6.75
C TYR A 169 5.90 -3.58 5.66
N ASP A 170 5.84 -2.88 4.52
CA ASP A 170 6.75 -3.01 3.38
C ASP A 170 6.91 -1.68 2.63
N ASP A 171 7.28 -1.72 1.34
CA ASP A 171 7.52 -0.58 0.45
C ASP A 171 6.39 0.48 0.43
N PHE A 172 5.11 0.06 0.48
CA PHE A 172 3.95 0.93 0.26
C PHE A 172 2.72 0.60 1.11
N HIS A 173 2.62 -0.62 1.64
CA HIS A 173 1.43 -1.06 2.35
C HIS A 173 1.49 -0.61 3.81
N PHE A 174 0.43 0.08 4.23
CA PHE A 174 0.29 0.49 5.60
C PHE A 174 0.02 -0.67 6.54
N ASN A 175 0.52 -0.51 7.76
CA ASN A 175 0.01 -1.24 8.90
C ASN A 175 -1.23 -0.60 9.50
N VAL A 176 -1.81 -1.23 10.52
CA VAL A 176 -2.99 -0.68 11.20
C VAL A 176 -2.73 0.74 11.72
N GLY A 177 -1.53 0.99 12.25
CA GLY A 177 -1.08 2.33 12.66
C GLY A 177 -1.05 3.32 11.51
N GLY A 178 -0.42 2.96 10.39
CA GLY A 178 -0.34 3.77 9.16
C GLY A 178 -1.69 4.05 8.52
N ALA A 179 -2.55 3.03 8.41
CA ALA A 179 -3.89 3.19 7.87
C ALA A 179 -4.74 4.11 8.75
N ALA A 180 -4.65 3.95 10.08
CA ALA A 180 -5.35 4.81 11.02
C ALA A 180 -4.80 6.25 11.01
N ALA A 181 -3.47 6.43 10.90
CA ALA A 181 -2.84 7.74 10.81
C ALA A 181 -3.22 8.46 9.52
N ALA A 182 -3.09 7.80 8.36
CA ALA A 182 -3.47 8.34 7.06
C ALA A 182 -4.97 8.67 7.01
N GLY A 183 -5.82 7.77 7.52
CA GLY A 183 -7.27 7.98 7.57
C GLY A 183 -7.68 9.17 8.43
N ARG A 184 -7.11 9.30 9.64
CA ARG A 184 -7.37 10.45 10.52
C ARG A 184 -6.92 11.77 9.89
N ALA A 185 -5.72 11.78 9.31
CA ALA A 185 -5.17 13.00 8.73
C ALA A 185 -5.94 13.43 7.48
N LEU A 186 -6.34 12.48 6.63
CA LEU A 186 -7.21 12.76 5.48
C LEU A 186 -8.58 13.26 5.93
N ALA A 187 -9.20 12.64 6.94
CA ALA A 187 -10.49 13.08 7.46
C ALA A 187 -10.44 14.52 8.01
N ALA A 188 -9.39 14.84 8.78
CA ALA A 188 -9.17 16.20 9.27
C ALA A 188 -9.02 17.20 8.11
N PHE A 189 -8.19 16.87 7.12
CA PHE A 189 -8.01 17.69 5.92
C PHE A 189 -9.34 17.96 5.19
N LEU A 190 -10.18 16.93 5.02
CA LEU A 190 -11.48 17.07 4.34
C LEU A 190 -12.43 17.98 5.13
N ILE A 191 -12.47 17.87 6.45
CA ILE A 191 -13.31 18.72 7.32
C ILE A 191 -12.83 20.17 7.27
N GLU A 192 -11.53 20.42 7.44
CA GLU A 192 -10.94 21.77 7.41
C GLU A 192 -11.16 22.48 6.05
N ARG A 193 -11.20 21.71 4.96
CA ARG A 193 -11.42 22.21 3.60
C ARG A 193 -12.89 22.25 3.18
N GLY A 194 -13.82 21.95 4.10
CA GLY A 194 -15.25 21.93 3.80
C GLY A 194 -15.65 20.94 2.70
N GLN A 195 -14.89 19.84 2.54
CA GLN A 195 -15.13 18.82 1.51
C GLN A 195 -16.11 17.73 1.96
N VAL A 196 -16.61 17.82 3.20
CA VAL A 196 -17.63 16.92 3.73
C VAL A 196 -18.98 17.64 3.66
N PRO A 197 -20.03 17.04 3.09
CA PRO A 197 -21.38 17.63 3.12
C PRO A 197 -21.85 17.85 4.56
N GLU A 198 -22.52 18.97 4.84
CA GLU A 198 -23.12 19.24 6.16
C GLU A 198 -24.11 18.15 6.60
N GLN A 199 -24.74 17.47 5.63
CA GLN A 199 -25.63 16.34 5.85
C GLN A 199 -25.21 15.19 4.92
N LEU A 200 -24.86 14.05 5.52
CA LEU A 200 -24.74 12.82 4.76
C LEU A 200 -26.12 12.44 4.21
N PRO A 201 -26.23 12.03 2.93
CA PRO A 201 -27.49 11.51 2.42
C PRO A 201 -27.94 10.35 3.32
N ALA A 202 -29.23 10.33 3.69
CA ALA A 202 -29.80 9.23 4.45
C ALA A 202 -29.45 7.92 3.74
N PRO A 203 -29.06 6.85 4.47
CA PRO A 203 -28.74 5.57 3.85
C PRO A 203 -29.92 5.17 2.94
N GLY A 204 -29.64 5.05 1.64
CA GLY A 204 -30.64 4.72 0.63
C GLY A 204 -31.33 3.42 1.01
N ARG A 205 -32.67 3.42 0.96
CA ARG A 205 -33.50 2.22 1.07
C ARG A 205 -33.38 1.36 -0.19
#